data_AF-A0A935V0T5-F1
#
_entry.id   AF-A0A935V0T5-F1
#
_cell.length_a   1.000
_cell.length_b   1.000
_cell.length_c   1.000
_cell.angle_alpha   90.00
_cell.angle_beta   90.00
_cell.angle_gamma   90.00
#
_symmetry.space_group_name_H-M   'P 1'
#
loop_
_entity.id
_entity.type
_entity.pdbx_description
1 polymer ?
#
loop_
_entity_poly.entity_id
_entity_poly.type
_entity_poly.pdbx_seq_one_letter_code
_entity_poly.pdbx_strand_id
1 'polypeptide(L)'
;MTFTPACGLFEPEHPTITVVKGDTLSKLARANGVTVAQLKEWNELSSDTIEIGQVLVLKVDSPADAAAVAAPTPSRTPRRRAKGLTVRAPDAAASQAAAAAPTFTMPAAKPCLAGPTDVEGDEGMVASAGLSLEDVRASMNTFIQHTARCLPEGGVDGVLTLDFTVGCDGRVSALTVTDDGGLSGELSACVVETLRHAPFPAHDLPDGFPFTFPLRFSTE
;
A
#
# COMPACT_ATOMS: atom_id res chain seq x y z
N MET A 1 17.66 46.11 37.21
CA MET A 1 17.34 44.66 37.28
C MET A 1 15.91 44.49 36.79
N THR A 2 15.75 44.21 35.50
CA THR A 2 14.46 43.87 34.90
C THR A 2 14.63 42.48 34.31
N PHE A 3 14.08 41.49 35.00
CA PHE A 3 14.06 40.10 34.58
C PHE A 3 13.03 39.95 33.46
N THR A 4 13.51 39.72 32.24
CA THR A 4 12.71 39.29 31.10
C THR A 4 12.06 37.94 31.44
N PRO A 5 10.73 37.79 31.36
CA PRO A 5 10.12 36.46 31.46
C PRO A 5 10.56 35.65 30.24
N ALA A 6 11.15 34.49 30.50
CA ALA A 6 11.47 33.50 29.50
C ALA A 6 10.18 33.19 28.72
N CYS A 7 10.19 33.51 27.43
CA CYS A 7 9.20 32.97 26.51
C CYS A 7 9.28 31.44 26.63
N GLY A 8 8.14 30.85 26.99
CA GLY A 8 8.03 29.44 27.34
C GLY A 8 8.60 28.54 26.26
N LEU A 9 9.41 27.60 26.71
CA LEU A 9 9.79 26.39 26.01
C LEU A 9 8.49 25.61 25.74
N PHE A 10 7.97 25.73 24.52
CA PHE A 10 6.98 24.78 24.01
C PHE A 10 7.78 23.56 23.57
N GLU A 11 7.94 22.60 24.49
CA GLU A 11 8.52 21.28 24.18
C GLU A 11 7.76 20.68 23.00
N PRO A 12 8.43 20.04 22.02
CA PRO A 12 7.74 19.42 20.90
C PRO A 12 6.82 18.32 21.46
N GLU A 13 5.54 18.62 21.57
CA GLU A 13 4.52 17.68 21.96
C GLU A 13 4.49 16.55 20.93
N HIS A 14 4.97 15.39 21.38
CA HIS A 14 4.99 14.16 20.62
C HIS A 14 3.62 13.94 19.94
N PRO A 15 3.58 13.60 18.64
CA PRO A 15 2.31 13.36 17.96
C PRO A 15 1.52 12.25 18.66
N THR A 16 0.21 12.45 18.81
CA THR A 16 -0.70 11.50 19.47
C THR A 16 -1.74 10.95 18.50
N ILE A 17 -2.17 9.71 18.72
CA ILE A 17 -3.17 9.00 17.92
C ILE A 17 -4.28 8.51 18.81
N THR A 18 -5.53 8.80 18.44
CA THR A 18 -6.71 8.22 19.09
C THR A 18 -7.12 6.93 18.37
N VAL A 19 -7.16 5.83 19.12
CA VAL A 19 -7.57 4.51 18.62
C VAL A 19 -9.05 4.53 18.28
N VAL A 20 -9.41 4.13 17.06
CA VAL A 20 -10.82 3.95 16.67
C VAL A 20 -11.17 2.47 16.50
N LYS A 21 -12.48 2.18 16.39
CA LYS A 21 -12.97 0.81 16.25
C LYS A 21 -12.37 0.16 14.99
N GLY A 22 -11.61 -0.92 15.17
CA GLY A 22 -10.97 -1.69 14.08
C GLY A 22 -9.46 -1.44 13.92
N ASP A 23 -8.90 -0.50 14.70
CA ASP A 23 -7.45 -0.34 14.83
C ASP A 23 -6.83 -1.46 15.65
N THR A 24 -5.59 -1.80 15.29
CA THR A 24 -4.73 -2.70 16.07
C THR A 24 -3.37 -2.05 16.22
N LEU A 25 -2.63 -2.38 17.28
CA LEU A 25 -1.29 -1.84 17.49
C LEU A 25 -0.38 -2.08 16.28
N SER A 26 -0.50 -3.23 15.63
CA SER A 26 0.26 -3.54 14.41
C SER A 26 -0.10 -2.63 13.23
N LYS A 27 -1.38 -2.28 13.06
CA LYS A 27 -1.83 -1.35 12.00
C LYS A 27 -1.35 0.07 12.28
N LEU A 28 -1.50 0.55 13.52
CA LEU A 28 -1.06 1.88 13.94
C LEU A 28 0.45 2.04 13.85
N ALA A 29 1.21 1.03 14.29
CA ALA A 29 2.66 1.02 14.20
C ALA A 29 3.13 1.10 12.74
N ARG A 30 2.57 0.27 11.86
CA ARG A 30 2.88 0.29 10.41
C ARG A 30 2.51 1.61 9.75
N ALA A 31 1.34 2.17 10.07
CA ALA A 31 0.89 3.44 9.49
C ALA A 31 1.83 4.61 9.84
N ASN A 32 2.52 4.53 10.98
CA ASN A 32 3.40 5.59 11.48
C ASN A 32 4.89 5.23 11.36
N GLY A 33 5.23 4.12 10.70
CA GLY A 33 6.63 3.71 10.50
C GLY A 33 7.38 3.32 11.78
N VAL A 34 6.65 2.99 12.85
CA VAL A 34 7.22 2.56 14.14
C VAL A 34 6.97 1.08 14.36
N THR A 35 7.69 0.46 15.28
CA THR A 35 7.44 -0.94 15.66
C THR A 35 6.36 -1.02 16.74
N VAL A 36 5.66 -2.17 16.81
CA VAL A 36 4.72 -2.44 17.91
C VAL A 36 5.45 -2.40 19.26
N ALA A 37 6.69 -2.88 19.32
CA ALA A 37 7.51 -2.84 20.52
C ALA A 37 7.78 -1.40 20.98
N GLN A 38 8.20 -0.51 20.08
CA GLN A 38 8.41 0.91 20.39
C GLN A 38 7.11 1.59 20.84
N LEU A 39 6.00 1.33 20.14
CA LEU A 39 4.70 1.90 20.50
C LEU A 39 4.24 1.44 21.88
N LYS A 40 4.48 0.17 22.22
CA LYS A 40 4.19 -0.39 23.55
C LYS A 40 5.10 0.20 24.62
N GLU A 41 6.38 0.36 24.35
CA GLU A 41 7.35 0.94 25.28
C GLU A 41 7.02 2.39 25.62
N TRP A 42 6.67 3.20 24.62
CA TRP A 42 6.35 4.62 24.83
C TRP A 42 5.05 4.85 25.60
N ASN A 43 4.12 3.89 25.52
CA ASN A 43 2.79 3.96 26.12
C ASN A 43 2.60 2.95 27.27
N GLU A 44 3.68 2.33 27.73
CA GLU A 44 3.70 1.34 28.83
C GLU A 44 2.69 0.19 28.66
N LEU A 45 2.43 -0.22 27.42
CA LEU A 45 1.46 -1.27 27.10
C LEU A 45 2.08 -2.66 27.30
N SER A 46 1.50 -3.43 28.21
CA SER A 46 1.94 -4.80 28.46
C SER A 46 1.42 -5.80 27.42
N SER A 47 0.37 -5.47 26.69
CA SER A 47 -0.31 -6.38 25.75
C SER A 47 -0.62 -5.69 24.42
N ASP A 48 -0.92 -6.50 23.39
CA ASP A 48 -1.26 -6.01 22.04
C ASP A 48 -2.72 -5.55 21.93
N THR A 49 -3.45 -5.54 23.04
CA THR A 49 -4.83 -5.10 23.17
C THR A 49 -4.87 -3.59 23.43
N ILE A 50 -5.58 -2.86 22.57
CA ILE A 50 -5.86 -1.43 22.70
C ILE A 50 -7.35 -1.18 22.76
N GLU A 51 -7.75 -0.18 23.52
CA GLU A 51 -9.16 0.17 23.71
C GLU A 51 -9.59 1.29 22.77
N ILE A 52 -10.85 1.24 22.35
CA ILE A 52 -11.42 2.28 21.49
C ILE A 52 -11.49 3.59 22.28
N GLY A 53 -10.94 4.67 21.71
CA GLY A 53 -10.80 5.97 22.36
C GLY A 53 -9.50 6.15 23.13
N GLN A 54 -8.64 5.12 23.20
CA GLN A 54 -7.32 5.22 23.83
C GLN A 54 -6.41 6.16 23.02
N VAL A 55 -5.64 7.00 23.71
CA VAL A 55 -4.67 7.90 23.08
C VAL A 55 -3.27 7.31 23.20
N LEU A 56 -2.58 7.16 22.07
CA LEU A 56 -1.22 6.64 21.99
C LEU A 56 -0.25 7.76 21.61
N VAL A 57 0.86 7.87 22.34
CA VAL A 57 1.94 8.84 22.13
C VAL A 57 3.00 8.24 21.21
N LEU A 58 3.48 9.02 20.25
CA LEU A 58 4.58 8.67 19.35
C LEU A 58 5.84 9.46 19.68
N LYS A 59 6.83 8.81 20.31
CA LYS A 59 8.14 9.41 20.57
C LYS A 59 9.08 9.22 19.38
N VAL A 60 8.70 9.77 18.23
CA VAL A 60 9.52 9.78 17.02
C VAL A 60 10.41 11.02 17.01
N ASP A 61 11.69 10.87 17.34
CA ASP A 61 12.62 12.00 17.36
C ASP A 61 13.13 12.40 15.96
N SER A 62 12.98 11.52 14.95
CA SER A 62 13.20 11.79 13.53
C SER A 62 12.90 10.51 12.73
N PRO A 63 12.38 10.56 11.48
CA PRO A 63 12.07 9.35 10.68
C PRO A 63 13.30 8.54 10.20
N ALA A 64 14.47 8.71 10.81
CA ALA A 64 15.73 8.09 10.40
C ALA A 64 16.14 6.86 11.25
N ASP A 65 15.48 6.58 12.38
CA ASP A 65 15.79 5.42 13.24
C ASP A 65 14.71 4.32 13.14
N ALA A 66 14.33 3.97 11.90
CA ALA A 66 13.40 2.88 11.59
C ALA A 66 14.09 1.65 10.97
N ALA A 67 15.43 1.63 10.94
CA ALA A 67 16.20 0.70 10.14
C ALA A 67 17.26 -0.09 10.92
N ALA A 68 16.97 -0.58 12.13
CA ALA A 68 17.91 -1.52 12.78
C ALA A 68 17.35 -2.45 13.87
N VAL A 69 16.22 -3.14 13.68
CA VAL A 69 16.10 -4.52 14.23
C VAL A 69 15.03 -5.34 13.49
N ALA A 70 15.48 -6.31 12.69
CA ALA A 70 14.69 -7.51 12.36
C ALA A 70 14.77 -8.46 13.58
N ALA A 71 13.74 -9.17 14.03
CA ALA A 71 12.58 -9.71 13.33
C ALA A 71 11.39 -9.87 14.28
N PRO A 72 10.17 -10.08 13.73
CA PRO A 72 9.48 -11.29 14.12
C PRO A 72 9.11 -12.15 12.90
N THR A 73 8.96 -13.43 13.18
CA THR A 73 8.49 -14.49 12.29
C THR A 73 7.48 -14.00 11.25
N PRO A 74 7.62 -14.38 9.96
CA PRO A 74 6.60 -14.06 8.99
C PRO A 74 5.35 -14.85 9.37
N SER A 75 4.32 -14.17 9.89
CA SER A 75 2.96 -14.52 9.48
C SER A 75 2.92 -14.25 7.99
N ARG A 76 3.36 -15.26 7.24
CA ARG A 76 3.46 -15.24 5.79
C ARG A 76 2.03 -15.39 5.31
N THR A 77 1.26 -14.30 5.33
CA THR A 77 0.25 -14.15 4.28
C THR A 77 1.04 -14.34 2.99
N PRO A 78 0.73 -15.37 2.18
CA PRO A 78 1.54 -15.71 1.03
C PRO A 78 1.51 -14.53 0.06
N ARG A 79 2.54 -13.67 0.10
CA ARG A 79 2.63 -12.53 -0.80
C ARG A 79 2.98 -13.06 -2.18
N ARG A 80 2.03 -12.95 -3.12
CA ARG A 80 2.25 -13.42 -4.49
C ARG A 80 3.15 -12.43 -5.21
N ARG A 81 4.32 -12.90 -5.64
CA ARG A 81 5.14 -12.19 -6.62
C ARG A 81 4.56 -12.42 -8.00
N ALA A 82 4.16 -11.35 -8.65
CA ALA A 82 3.81 -11.39 -10.06
C ALA A 82 5.05 -11.23 -10.93
N LYS A 83 5.02 -11.86 -12.10
CA LYS A 83 6.01 -11.61 -13.16
C LYS A 83 5.75 -10.20 -13.70
N GLY A 84 6.77 -9.34 -13.66
CA GLY A 84 6.63 -7.92 -13.97
C GLY A 84 6.11 -7.64 -15.37
N LEU A 85 5.46 -6.48 -15.54
CA LEU A 85 5.00 -6.00 -16.84
C LEU A 85 5.81 -4.76 -17.27
N THR A 86 5.92 -4.59 -18.58
CA THR A 86 6.63 -3.48 -19.23
C THR A 86 5.63 -2.41 -19.67
N VAL A 87 5.86 -1.18 -19.23
CA VAL A 87 5.21 0.03 -19.72
C VAL A 87 6.12 0.65 -20.77
N ARG A 88 5.62 0.75 -21.99
CA ARG A 88 6.29 1.46 -23.09
C ARG A 88 5.64 2.81 -23.26
N ALA A 89 6.44 3.83 -23.61
CA ALA A 89 5.89 5.07 -24.13
C ALA A 89 5.06 4.75 -25.38
N PRO A 90 3.88 5.36 -25.57
CA PRO A 90 3.16 5.19 -26.82
C PRO A 90 4.01 5.76 -27.95
N ASP A 91 4.28 4.95 -28.98
CA ASP A 91 4.79 5.47 -30.25
C ASP A 91 3.87 6.62 -30.70
N ALA A 92 4.44 7.74 -31.14
CA ALA A 92 3.73 8.99 -31.46
C ALA A 92 2.67 8.89 -32.60
N ALA A 93 2.27 7.68 -33.00
CA ALA A 93 1.32 7.39 -34.06
C ALA A 93 0.02 6.73 -33.53
N ALA A 94 -0.62 7.33 -32.52
CA ALA A 94 -2.03 7.09 -32.22
C ALA A 94 -2.66 8.33 -31.54
N SER A 95 -2.59 9.48 -32.20
CA SER A 95 -3.36 10.66 -31.83
C SER A 95 -4.73 10.62 -32.51
N GLN A 96 -5.76 10.20 -31.76
CA GLN A 96 -7.00 10.97 -31.55
C GLN A 96 -8.09 10.14 -30.89
N ALA A 97 -8.21 10.31 -29.57
CA ALA A 97 -9.50 10.39 -28.89
C ALA A 97 -9.33 11.37 -27.73
N ALA A 98 -9.33 12.66 -28.05
CA ALA A 98 -9.57 13.70 -27.07
C ALA A 98 -11.06 13.66 -26.71
N ALA A 99 -11.41 12.99 -25.61
CA ALA A 99 -12.67 13.20 -24.91
C ALA A 99 -12.52 12.73 -23.46
N ALA A 100 -12.33 13.71 -22.57
CA ALA A 100 -12.14 13.61 -21.13
C ALA A 100 -10.86 12.85 -20.69
N ALA A 101 -10.08 13.47 -19.79
CA ALA A 101 -9.30 12.68 -18.84
C ALA A 101 -10.25 11.60 -18.30
N PRO A 102 -9.85 10.31 -18.18
CA PRO A 102 -10.71 9.42 -17.44
C PRO A 102 -10.87 10.08 -16.09
N THR A 103 -12.10 10.48 -15.76
CA THR A 103 -12.45 10.61 -14.36
C THR A 103 -12.26 9.20 -13.86
N PHE A 104 -11.08 8.94 -13.29
CA PHE A 104 -10.78 7.70 -12.63
C PHE A 104 -11.84 7.58 -11.54
N THR A 105 -12.88 6.84 -11.88
CA THR A 105 -14.03 6.69 -11.04
C THR A 105 -13.71 5.49 -10.21
N MET A 106 -13.64 5.68 -8.89
CA MET A 106 -13.36 4.60 -7.96
C MET A 106 -14.23 3.40 -8.32
N PRO A 107 -13.63 2.20 -8.51
CA PRO A 107 -14.39 1.00 -8.82
C PRO A 107 -15.50 0.81 -7.79
N ALA A 108 -16.70 0.42 -8.22
CA ALA A 108 -17.75 0.06 -7.27
C ALA A 108 -17.28 -1.12 -6.41
N ALA A 109 -17.43 -1.02 -5.09
CA ALA A 109 -17.12 -2.10 -4.16
C ALA A 109 -18.06 -3.28 -4.48
N LYS A 110 -17.48 -4.46 -4.68
CA LYS A 110 -18.24 -5.69 -4.91
C LYS A 110 -18.46 -6.40 -3.57
N PRO A 111 -19.52 -7.21 -3.42
CA PRO A 111 -19.67 -8.05 -2.24
C PRO A 111 -18.53 -9.08 -2.20
N CYS A 112 -17.93 -9.25 -1.03
CA CYS A 112 -16.88 -10.24 -0.80
C CYS A 112 -17.43 -11.65 -1.00
N LEU A 113 -16.60 -12.56 -1.53
CA LEU A 113 -16.98 -13.96 -1.68
C LEU A 113 -17.00 -14.64 -0.30
N ALA A 114 -17.87 -15.62 -0.11
CA ALA A 114 -17.80 -16.48 1.06
C ALA A 114 -16.49 -17.31 0.98
N GLY A 115 -15.74 -17.36 2.08
CA GLY A 115 -14.54 -18.20 2.26
C GLY A 115 -14.77 -19.64 1.84
N PRO A 116 -13.70 -20.42 1.56
CA PRO A 116 -13.85 -21.83 1.25
C PRO A 116 -14.60 -22.50 2.40
N THR A 117 -15.85 -22.88 2.17
CA THR A 117 -16.53 -23.87 2.99
C THR A 117 -15.75 -25.15 2.83
N ASP A 118 -15.33 -25.71 3.95
CA ASP A 118 -14.49 -26.88 4.11
C ASP A 118 -14.58 -27.89 2.95
N VAL A 119 -13.55 -27.94 2.12
CA VAL A 119 -13.28 -29.13 1.30
C VAL A 119 -12.10 -29.85 1.94
N GLU A 120 -12.42 -30.91 2.68
CA GLU A 120 -11.51 -31.99 3.01
C GLU A 120 -10.85 -32.50 1.72
N GLY A 121 -9.68 -31.95 1.41
CA GLY A 121 -8.81 -32.39 0.34
C GLY A 121 -7.41 -32.53 0.91
N ASP A 122 -7.01 -33.79 1.11
CA ASP A 122 -5.64 -34.17 1.44
C ASP A 122 -4.67 -33.49 0.44
N GLU A 123 -3.60 -32.89 0.97
CA GLU A 123 -2.58 -32.10 0.25
C GLU A 123 -2.81 -30.58 0.10
N GLY A 124 -2.89 -29.90 1.24
CA GLY A 124 -2.26 -28.61 1.55
C GLY A 124 -1.86 -27.66 0.41
N MET A 125 -2.82 -26.92 -0.15
CA MET A 125 -2.68 -25.49 -0.51
C MET A 125 -4.07 -24.87 -0.55
N VAL A 126 -4.39 -23.98 0.39
CA VAL A 126 -5.65 -23.22 0.35
C VAL A 126 -5.53 -22.21 -0.79
N ALA A 127 -6.13 -22.52 -1.94
CA ALA A 127 -6.29 -21.55 -3.02
C ALA A 127 -7.39 -20.57 -2.59
N SER A 128 -7.04 -19.31 -2.40
CA SER A 128 -8.02 -18.25 -2.20
C SER A 128 -8.99 -18.21 -3.37
N ALA A 129 -10.29 -18.16 -3.08
CA ALA A 129 -11.35 -18.13 -4.08
C ALA A 129 -11.44 -16.74 -4.71
N GLY A 130 -11.41 -16.66 -6.04
CA GLY A 130 -11.74 -15.46 -6.79
C GLY A 130 -10.60 -14.49 -7.12
N LEU A 131 -9.38 -14.68 -6.59
CA LEU A 131 -8.22 -13.83 -6.94
C LEU A 131 -7.01 -14.65 -7.40
N SER A 132 -7.04 -15.11 -8.65
CA SER A 132 -5.87 -15.79 -9.23
C SER A 132 -4.77 -14.79 -9.64
N LEU A 133 -3.53 -15.27 -9.77
CA LEU A 133 -2.44 -14.45 -10.32
C LEU A 133 -2.73 -14.00 -11.75
N GLU A 134 -3.53 -14.77 -12.50
CA GLU A 134 -3.92 -14.45 -13.88
C GLU A 134 -4.94 -13.31 -13.93
N ASP A 135 -5.93 -13.31 -13.04
CA ASP A 135 -6.92 -12.22 -12.92
C ASP A 135 -6.24 -10.90 -12.54
N VAL A 136 -5.29 -10.98 -11.61
CA VAL A 136 -4.45 -9.83 -11.21
C VAL A 136 -3.65 -9.34 -12.41
N ARG A 137 -3.00 -10.24 -13.15
CA ARG A 137 -2.25 -9.87 -14.36
C ARG A 137 -3.15 -9.26 -15.44
N ALA A 138 -4.35 -9.80 -15.67
CA ALA A 138 -5.30 -9.28 -16.66
C ALA A 138 -5.79 -7.86 -16.30
N SER A 139 -6.11 -7.66 -15.02
CA SER A 139 -6.50 -6.35 -14.47
C SER A 139 -5.33 -5.36 -14.61
N MET A 140 -4.12 -5.79 -14.29
CA MET A 140 -2.92 -4.96 -14.41
C MET A 140 -2.52 -4.66 -15.87
N ASN A 141 -2.71 -5.58 -16.81
CA ASN A 141 -2.39 -5.36 -18.22
C ASN A 141 -3.30 -4.29 -18.85
N THR A 142 -4.59 -4.32 -18.53
CA THR A 142 -5.55 -3.26 -18.92
C THR A 142 -5.10 -1.91 -18.37
N PHE A 143 -4.63 -1.94 -17.12
CA PHE A 143 -4.25 -0.75 -16.39
C PHE A 143 -2.94 -0.12 -16.88
N ILE A 144 -1.97 -0.91 -17.35
CA ILE A 144 -0.69 -0.40 -17.83
C ILE A 144 -0.84 0.55 -19.02
N GLN A 145 -1.86 0.35 -19.85
CA GLN A 145 -2.19 1.29 -20.91
C GLN A 145 -2.53 2.69 -20.39
N HIS A 146 -3.05 2.79 -19.17
CA HIS A 146 -3.31 4.08 -18.52
C HIS A 146 -2.07 4.66 -17.83
N THR A 147 -1.14 3.81 -17.35
CA THR A 147 0.15 4.28 -16.82
C THR A 147 1.04 4.92 -17.87
N ALA A 148 0.80 4.64 -19.16
CA ALA A 148 1.44 5.33 -20.28
C ALA A 148 1.30 6.86 -20.20
N ARG A 149 0.20 7.36 -19.60
CA ARG A 149 -0.07 8.80 -19.40
C ARG A 149 0.77 9.44 -18.29
N CYS A 150 1.39 8.63 -17.44
CA CYS A 150 2.28 9.11 -16.39
C CYS A 150 3.70 9.34 -16.93
N LEU A 151 4.05 8.83 -18.11
CA LEU A 151 5.41 9.00 -18.64
C LEU A 151 5.65 10.45 -19.07
N PRO A 152 6.79 11.04 -18.70
CA PRO A 152 7.17 12.37 -19.17
C PRO A 152 7.52 12.35 -20.65
N GLU A 153 7.41 13.52 -21.29
CA GLU A 153 7.84 13.76 -22.67
C GLU A 153 9.37 13.61 -22.75
N GLY A 154 9.85 12.47 -23.25
CA GLY A 154 11.27 12.07 -23.21
C GLY A 154 11.49 10.66 -22.66
N GLY A 155 10.46 10.09 -22.01
CA GLY A 155 10.47 8.73 -21.51
C GLY A 155 11.46 8.50 -20.35
N VAL A 156 11.33 7.34 -19.70
CA VAL A 156 12.19 6.96 -18.58
C VAL A 156 12.50 5.46 -18.65
N ASP A 157 13.72 5.09 -18.27
CA ASP A 157 14.10 3.71 -18.01
C ASP A 157 14.19 3.47 -16.51
N GLY A 158 13.61 2.38 -16.04
CA GLY A 158 13.66 2.04 -14.61
C GLY A 158 12.69 0.93 -14.23
N VAL A 159 12.75 0.49 -12.98
CA VAL A 159 11.84 -0.53 -12.45
C VAL A 159 11.18 -0.02 -11.18
N LEU A 160 9.88 0.27 -11.24
CA LEU A 160 9.07 0.63 -10.08
C LEU A 160 8.52 -0.65 -9.44
N THR A 161 8.95 -0.96 -8.22
CA THR A 161 8.40 -2.10 -7.46
C THR A 161 7.32 -1.64 -6.50
N LEU A 162 6.13 -2.19 -6.66
CA LEU A 162 4.95 -1.82 -5.89
C LEU A 162 4.49 -2.97 -4.99
N ASP A 163 4.06 -2.60 -3.79
CA ASP A 163 3.34 -3.46 -2.85
C ASP A 163 1.92 -2.96 -2.74
N PHE A 164 0.94 -3.82 -3.01
CA PHE A 164 -0.45 -3.44 -2.85
C PHE A 164 -1.30 -4.59 -2.35
N THR A 165 -2.32 -4.24 -1.59
CA THR A 165 -3.30 -5.17 -1.06
C THR A 165 -4.63 -4.93 -1.75
N VAL A 166 -5.15 -5.98 -2.40
CA VAL A 166 -6.51 -5.99 -2.92
C VAL A 166 -7.44 -6.42 -1.79
N GLY A 167 -8.45 -5.62 -1.46
CA GLY A 167 -9.51 -5.96 -0.52
C GLY A 167 -10.53 -6.91 -1.14
N CYS A 168 -11.28 -7.62 -0.29
CA CYS A 168 -12.25 -8.62 -0.72
C CYS A 168 -13.35 -8.07 -1.66
N ASP A 169 -13.55 -6.76 -1.64
CA ASP A 169 -14.49 -6.02 -2.48
C ASP A 169 -13.92 -5.66 -3.88
N GLY A 170 -12.68 -6.05 -4.18
CA GLY A 170 -12.02 -5.82 -5.46
C GLY A 170 -11.41 -4.42 -5.61
N ARG A 171 -11.21 -3.69 -4.51
CA ARG A 171 -10.51 -2.40 -4.46
C ARG A 171 -9.10 -2.54 -3.90
N VAL A 172 -8.23 -1.58 -4.21
CA VAL A 172 -6.91 -1.49 -3.60
C VAL A 172 -7.01 -0.80 -2.24
N SER A 173 -6.79 -1.55 -1.16
CA SER A 173 -6.92 -1.07 0.23
C SER A 173 -5.61 -0.52 0.78
N ALA A 174 -4.47 -0.97 0.26
CA ALA A 174 -3.14 -0.47 0.60
C ALA A 174 -2.25 -0.48 -0.64
N LEU A 175 -1.39 0.52 -0.78
CA LEU A 175 -0.46 0.65 -1.90
C LEU A 175 0.77 1.44 -1.45
N THR A 176 1.95 0.86 -1.61
CA THR A 176 3.24 1.47 -1.28
C THR A 176 4.27 1.19 -2.37
N VAL A 177 5.16 2.15 -2.58
CA VAL A 177 6.34 1.97 -3.42
C VAL A 177 7.43 1.35 -2.56
N THR A 178 7.90 0.17 -2.94
CA THR A 178 8.99 -0.54 -2.23
C THR A 178 10.36 -0.16 -2.79
N ASP A 179 10.43 0.12 -4.08
CA ASP A 179 11.63 0.53 -4.80
C ASP A 179 11.20 1.40 -5.97
N ASP A 180 11.64 2.66 -6.01
CA ASP A 180 11.32 3.59 -7.11
C ASP A 180 12.22 3.38 -8.34
N GLY A 181 13.31 2.62 -8.21
CA GLY A 181 14.21 2.31 -9.32
C GLY A 181 14.86 3.53 -9.97
N GLY A 182 14.95 4.66 -9.27
CA GLY A 182 15.48 5.93 -9.78
C GLY A 182 14.47 6.76 -10.55
N LEU A 183 13.18 6.42 -10.51
CA LEU A 183 12.11 7.15 -11.19
C LEU A 183 11.72 8.41 -10.41
N SER A 184 11.17 9.41 -11.11
CA SER A 184 10.73 10.65 -10.46
C SER A 184 9.57 10.41 -9.47
N GLY A 185 9.54 11.20 -8.40
CA GLY A 185 8.44 11.19 -7.43
C GLY A 185 7.09 11.47 -8.07
N GLU A 186 7.05 12.28 -9.13
CA GLU A 186 5.83 12.59 -9.89
C GLU A 186 5.32 11.38 -10.69
N LEU A 187 6.22 10.63 -11.34
CA LEU A 187 5.85 9.44 -12.10
C LEU A 187 5.34 8.34 -11.18
N SER A 188 6.06 8.08 -10.08
CA SER A 188 5.63 7.10 -9.07
C SER A 188 4.31 7.50 -8.40
N ALA A 189 4.11 8.78 -8.06
CA ALA A 189 2.84 9.28 -7.53
C ALA A 189 1.70 9.12 -8.52
N CYS A 190 1.91 9.44 -9.80
CA CYS A 190 0.92 9.24 -10.86
C CYS A 190 0.54 7.76 -11.01
N VAL A 191 1.52 6.86 -11.05
CA VAL A 191 1.28 5.41 -11.16
C VAL A 191 0.53 4.89 -9.92
N VAL A 192 0.93 5.33 -8.73
CA VAL A 192 0.27 4.97 -7.46
C VAL A 192 -1.18 5.43 -7.47
N GLU A 193 -1.44 6.68 -7.81
CA GLU A 193 -2.80 7.23 -7.86
C GLU A 193 -3.65 6.46 -8.87
N THR A 194 -3.10 6.24 -10.07
CA THR A 194 -3.78 5.52 -11.13
C THR A 194 -4.16 4.10 -10.64
N LEU A 195 -3.26 3.39 -9.93
CA LEU A 195 -3.47 2.01 -9.48
C LEU A 195 -4.61 1.86 -8.47
N ARG A 196 -4.93 2.91 -7.70
CA ARG A 196 -6.05 2.90 -6.76
C ARG A 196 -7.39 2.66 -7.46
N HIS A 197 -7.46 2.94 -8.76
CA HIS A 197 -8.66 2.82 -9.57
C HIS A 197 -8.70 1.54 -10.41
N ALA A 198 -7.71 0.65 -10.27
CA ALA A 198 -7.73 -0.64 -10.95
C ALA A 198 -8.84 -1.54 -10.37
N PRO A 199 -9.80 -2.00 -11.19
CA PRO A 199 -10.87 -2.88 -10.72
C PRO A 199 -10.35 -4.31 -10.62
N PHE A 200 -10.34 -4.87 -9.42
CA PHE A 200 -10.02 -6.29 -9.20
C PHE A 200 -11.30 -7.12 -9.02
N PRO A 201 -11.22 -8.46 -9.20
CA PRO A 201 -12.31 -9.34 -8.79
C PRO A 201 -12.53 -9.28 -7.28
N ALA A 202 -13.76 -9.58 -6.85
CA ALA A 202 -14.03 -9.85 -5.45
C ALA A 202 -13.40 -11.18 -5.06
N HIS A 203 -12.99 -11.30 -3.80
CA HIS A 203 -12.39 -12.51 -3.28
C HIS A 203 -12.81 -12.75 -1.83
N ASP A 204 -12.32 -13.82 -1.23
CA ASP A 204 -12.83 -14.36 0.02
C ASP A 204 -11.99 -14.05 1.26
N LEU A 205 -10.97 -13.20 1.10
CA LEU A 205 -9.98 -12.93 2.15
C LEU A 205 -10.30 -11.60 2.84
N PRO A 206 -10.70 -11.60 4.12
CA PRO A 206 -11.20 -10.41 4.80
C PRO A 206 -10.12 -9.33 5.00
N ASP A 207 -8.86 -9.73 5.17
CA ASP A 207 -7.73 -8.80 5.34
C ASP A 207 -7.13 -8.31 4.00
N GLY A 208 -7.71 -8.76 2.87
CA GLY A 208 -7.16 -8.52 1.55
C GLY A 208 -5.99 -9.44 1.22
N PHE A 209 -5.57 -9.45 -0.04
CA PHE A 209 -4.41 -10.22 -0.50
C PHE A 209 -3.29 -9.31 -0.99
N PRO A 210 -2.08 -9.39 -0.39
CA PRO A 210 -0.95 -8.57 -0.79
C PRO A 210 -0.24 -9.13 -2.03
N PHE A 211 0.13 -8.25 -2.94
CA PHE A 211 0.87 -8.54 -4.16
C PHE A 211 2.16 -7.71 -4.23
N THR A 212 3.19 -8.32 -4.82
CA THR A 212 4.38 -7.61 -5.29
C THR A 212 4.37 -7.56 -6.80
N PHE A 213 4.48 -6.35 -7.34
CA PHE A 213 4.50 -6.16 -8.77
C PHE A 213 5.61 -5.22 -9.22
N PRO A 214 6.60 -5.70 -10.00
CA PRO A 214 7.58 -4.84 -10.65
C PRO A 214 7.04 -4.33 -11.99
N LEU A 215 6.93 -3.01 -12.14
CA LEU A 215 6.66 -2.32 -13.40
C LEU A 215 7.98 -1.86 -14.00
N ARG A 216 8.26 -2.29 -15.23
CA ARG A 216 9.45 -1.84 -15.96
C ARG A 216 9.05 -0.74 -16.93
N PHE A 217 9.73 0.39 -16.87
CA PHE A 217 9.64 1.46 -17.85
C PHE A 217 10.85 1.36 -18.77
N SER A 218 10.62 1.53 -20.07
CA SER A 218 11.72 1.63 -21.00
C SER A 218 11.39 2.57 -22.16
N THR A 219 12.41 3.33 -22.58
CA THR A 219 12.38 4.14 -23.80
C THR A 219 13.01 3.34 -24.93
N GLU A 220 12.25 3.04 -25.98
CA GLU A 220 12.82 2.56 -27.26
C GLU A 220 13.27 3.72 -28.14
#